data_AF-A0A2E0BP67-F1
#
_entry.id   AF-A0A2E0BP67-F1
#
_cell.length_a   1.000
_cell.length_b   1.000
_cell.length_c   1.000
_cell.angle_alpha   90.00
_cell.angle_beta   90.00
_cell.angle_gamma   90.00
#
_symmetry.space_group_name_H-M   'P 1'
#
loop_
_entity.id
_entity.type
_entity.pdbx_description
1 polymer ?
#
loop_
_entity_poly.entity_id
_entity_poly.type
_entity_poly.pdbx_seq_one_letter_code
_entity_poly.pdbx_strand_id
1 'polypeptide(L)' 'IVEYLSSGFTPDYDMAGGKMASVIENTSKFTSIDRALIADYLLRIKRD' A
#
# COMPACT_ATOMS: atom_id res chain seq x y z
N ILE A 1 -0.06 0.67 -5.83
CA ILE A 1 -0.25 1.05 -4.40
C ILE A 1 -1.25 0.13 -3.71
N VAL A 2 -2.46 -0.09 -4.24
CA VAL A 2 -3.46 -0.99 -3.61
C VAL A 2 -2.90 -2.39 -3.36
N GLU A 3 -2.33 -3.02 -4.39
CA GLU A 3 -1.72 -4.35 -4.26
C GLU A 3 -0.57 -4.34 -3.25
N TYR A 4 0.31 -3.34 -3.35
CA TYR A 4 1.40 -3.13 -2.41
C TYR A 4 0.92 -3.02 -0.94
N LEU A 5 -0.18 -2.32 -0.68
CA LEU A 5 -0.78 -2.20 0.67
C LEU A 5 -1.56 -3.46 1.09
N SER A 6 -1.86 -4.35 0.16
CA SER A 6 -2.60 -5.60 0.41
C SER A 6 -1.67 -6.76 0.71
N SER A 7 -0.60 -6.92 -0.07
CA SER A 7 0.27 -8.10 -0.06
C SER A 7 1.75 -7.75 0.08
N GLY A 8 2.14 -6.49 -0.13
CA GLY A 8 3.53 -6.08 -0.22
C GLY A 8 4.18 -6.32 -1.57
N PHE A 9 3.48 -6.86 -2.56
CA PHE A 9 4.03 -7.03 -3.91
C PHE A 9 4.17 -5.69 -4.64
N THR A 10 5.33 -5.50 -5.28
CA THR A 10 5.56 -4.41 -6.22
C THR A 10 5.06 -4.80 -7.62
N PRO A 11 4.79 -3.83 -8.52
CA PRO A 11 4.45 -4.13 -9.91
C PRO A 11 5.53 -4.92 -10.66
N ASP A 12 6.78 -4.88 -10.19
CA ASP A 12 7.92 -5.56 -10.78
C ASP A 12 8.11 -6.99 -10.22
N TYR A 13 7.07 -7.55 -9.59
CA TYR A 13 7.07 -8.89 -8.97
C TYR A 13 8.12 -9.09 -7.87
N ASP A 14 8.50 -8.01 -7.19
CA ASP A 14 9.33 -8.04 -5.98
C ASP A 14 8.48 -7.81 -4.73
N MET A 15 9.08 -7.89 -3.54
CA MET A 15 8.42 -7.67 -2.26
C MET A 15 8.90 -6.40 -1.56
N ALA A 16 8.00 -5.77 -0.83
CA ALA A 16 8.31 -4.65 0.04
C ALA A 16 9.38 -5.02 1.08
N GLY A 17 10.36 -4.13 1.27
CA GLY A 17 11.36 -4.28 2.33
C GLY A 17 10.76 -4.22 3.73
N GLY A 18 11.45 -4.80 4.72
CA GLY A 18 10.94 -4.99 6.09
C GLY A 18 10.46 -3.73 6.82
N LYS A 19 10.90 -2.53 6.42
CA LYS A 19 10.40 -1.25 6.95
C LYS A 19 8.89 -1.04 6.71
N MET A 20 8.33 -1.69 5.70
CA MET A 20 6.90 -1.58 5.37
C MET A 20 6.06 -2.72 5.94
N ALA A 21 6.66 -3.70 6.62
CA ALA A 21 5.97 -4.89 7.11
C ALA A 21 4.75 -4.54 7.99
N SER A 22 4.91 -3.67 8.98
CA SER A 22 3.81 -3.28 9.87
C SER A 22 2.74 -2.45 9.16
N VAL A 23 3.11 -1.64 8.16
CA VAL A 23 2.14 -0.87 7.38
C VAL A 23 1.27 -1.84 6.58
N ILE A 24 1.90 -2.75 5.84
CA ILE A 24 1.22 -3.75 5.00
C ILE A 24 0.35 -4.69 5.84
N GLU A 25 0.85 -5.16 6.98
CA GLU A 25 0.08 -6.00 7.90
C GLU A 25 -1.21 -5.31 8.33
N ASN A 26 -1.17 -4.01 8.63
CA ASN A 26 -2.35 -3.27 9.05
C ASN A 26 -3.27 -2.89 7.89
N THR A 27 -2.73 -2.48 6.74
CA THR A 27 -3.55 -2.07 5.59
C THR A 27 -4.17 -3.26 4.84
N SER A 28 -3.58 -4.45 4.93
CA SER A 28 -4.14 -5.69 4.36
C SER A 28 -5.48 -6.09 5.00
N LYS A 29 -5.71 -5.68 6.26
CA LYS A 29 -6.94 -5.96 7.02
C LYS A 29 -8.14 -5.14 6.55
N PHE A 30 -7.93 -4.06 5.80
CA PHE A 30 -9.01 -3.22 5.28
C PHE A 30 -9.73 -3.86 4.09
N THR A 31 -10.87 -3.29 3.71
CA THR A 31 -11.52 -3.68 2.46
C THR A 31 -10.71 -3.21 1.25
N SER A 32 -10.97 -3.77 0.07
CA SER A 32 -10.35 -3.31 -1.17
C SER A 32 -10.68 -1.84 -1.47
N ILE A 33 -11.90 -1.40 -1.13
CA ILE A 33 -12.37 -0.02 -1.31
C ILE A 33 -11.57 0.94 -0.42
N ASP A 34 -11.41 0.62 0.87
CA ASP A 34 -10.65 1.48 1.79
C ASP A 34 -9.19 1.61 1.37
N ARG A 35 -8.55 0.51 0.93
CA ARG A 35 -7.19 0.57 0.36
C ARG A 35 -7.11 1.44 -0.89
N ALA A 36 -8.14 1.42 -1.75
CA ALA A 36 -8.20 2.29 -2.92
C ALA A 36 -8.29 3.78 -2.53
N LEU A 37 -9.09 4.11 -1.52
CA LEU A 37 -9.19 5.47 -0.98
C LEU A 37 -7.88 5.95 -0.36
N ILE A 38 -7.17 5.09 0.39
CA ILE A 38 -5.83 5.39 0.92
C ILE A 38 -4.85 5.64 -0.22
N ALA A 39 -4.87 4.80 -1.26
CA ALA A 39 -4.01 4.97 -2.42
C ALA A 39 -4.27 6.30 -3.14
N ASP A 40 -5.54 6.67 -3.33
CA ASP A 40 -5.92 7.96 -3.93
C ASP A 40 -5.44 9.15 -3.08
N TYR A 41 -5.59 9.08 -1.76
CA TYR A 41 -5.04 10.10 -0.85
C TYR A 41 -3.53 10.26 -1.00
N LEU A 42 -2.78 9.15 -0.96
CA LEU A 42 -1.31 9.17 -1.06
C LEU A 42 -0.83 9.76 -2.40
N LEU A 43 -1.56 9.49 -3.50
CA LEU A 43 -1.24 10.04 -4.82
C LEU A 43 -1.46 11.56 -4.93
N ARG A 44 -2.32 12.14 -4.07
CA ARG A 44 -2.59 13.58 -4.04
C ARG A 44 -1.61 14.37 -3.17
N ILE A 45 -0.79 13.70 -2.37
CA ILE A 45 0.23 14.36 -1.56
C ILE A 45 1.31 14.90 -2.49
N LYS A 46 1.41 16.23 -2.57
CA LYS A 46 2.55 16.88 -3.24
C LYS A 46 3.82 16.59 -2.44
N ARG A 47 4.87 16.20 -3.15
CA ARG A 47 6.21 16.18 -2.60
C ARG A 47 6.84 17.53 -2.95
N ASP A 48 7.26 18.25 -1.91
CA ASP A 48 8.11 19.43 -2.04
C ASP A 48 9.54 19.04 -2.42
#